data_AF-A0AAE9FB74-F1
#
_entry.id   AF-A0AAE9FB74-F1
#
_cell.length_a   1.000
_cell.length_b   1.000
_cell.length_c   1.000
_cell.angle_alpha   90.00
_cell.angle_beta   90.00
_cell.angle_gamma   90.00
#
_symmetry.space_group_name_H-M   'P 1'
#
loop_
_entity.id
_entity.type
_entity.pdbx_description
1 polymer ?
#
loop_
_entity_poly.entity_id
_entity_poly.type
_entity_poly.pdbx_seq_one_letter_code
_entity_poly.pdbx_strand_id
1 'polypeptide(L)'
;MPEVSYGVLRCILEHMKFDTRITLSSRCSKIARVEKSIPLHVNELSFSSYLVKINKTQYEIVSEEPKMKDETPNQTLNLRSTDYYSNRENREKIVKKFPSNYGKEEASRKAVEYLLGGRNSIRVNIFIINRQSYHYMQPLFGISTMKVRTFRNWDIGLPKLHPLIEGPVKELGFELAHPTDFENPIARTAEQILIWRYTFNQLDTWVEVHGNIPNKDVMIEGFSPVWTNVKIFELIEYWMKTRKAVGSKFCVRRATGGSIDVFLEKTKEQFGGTIVKVEDTDRRMVTEVTAVSIKLDSRSKIVVHETILGSSSLFRLLIKVMADGAEGQNLVY
;
A
#
# COMPACT_ATOMS: atom_id res chain seq x y z
N MET A 1 -15.77 -44.67 6.28
CA MET A 1 -15.97 -43.20 6.29
C MET A 1 -16.21 -42.77 4.86
N PRO A 2 -17.22 -41.93 4.56
CA PRO A 2 -17.44 -41.47 3.20
C PRO A 2 -16.22 -40.69 2.70
N GLU A 3 -15.76 -40.98 1.47
CA GLU A 3 -14.67 -40.26 0.85
C GLU A 3 -15.13 -38.86 0.46
N VAL A 4 -14.41 -37.83 0.92
CA VAL A 4 -14.63 -36.45 0.49
C VAL A 4 -14.13 -36.33 -0.96
N SER A 5 -15.02 -35.96 -1.87
CA SER A 5 -14.64 -35.75 -3.27
C SER A 5 -13.64 -34.60 -3.42
N TYR A 6 -12.82 -34.63 -4.47
CA TYR A 6 -11.80 -33.61 -4.72
C TYR A 6 -12.38 -32.19 -4.80
N GLY A 7 -13.55 -32.02 -5.43
CA GLY A 7 -14.23 -30.72 -5.52
C GLY A 7 -14.67 -30.18 -4.17
N VAL A 8 -15.22 -31.04 -3.30
CA VAL A 8 -15.62 -30.65 -1.94
C VAL A 8 -14.40 -30.32 -1.08
N LEU A 9 -13.32 -31.12 -1.16
CA LEU A 9 -12.07 -30.83 -0.45
C LEU A 9 -11.48 -29.48 -0.87
N ARG A 10 -11.49 -29.17 -2.17
CA ARG A 10 -11.01 -27.89 -2.69
C ARG A 10 -11.79 -26.72 -2.11
N CYS A 11 -13.12 -26.80 -2.13
CA CYS A 11 -14.00 -25.77 -1.56
C CYS A 11 -13.73 -25.57 -0.06
N ILE A 12 -13.64 -26.66 0.72
CA ILE A 12 -13.33 -26.57 2.15
C ILE A 12 -12.00 -25.88 2.40
N LEU A 13 -10.94 -26.28 1.68
CA LEU A 13 -9.60 -25.70 1.84
C LEU A 13 -9.54 -24.23 1.39
N GLU A 14 -10.32 -23.82 0.40
CA GLU A 14 -10.38 -22.42 -0.08
C GLU A 14 -10.93 -21.47 0.99
N HIS A 15 -11.93 -21.92 1.76
CA HIS A 15 -12.54 -21.14 2.84
C HIS A 15 -11.87 -21.33 4.21
N MET A 16 -10.84 -22.18 4.29
CA MET A 16 -10.13 -22.46 5.52
C MET A 16 -9.04 -21.42 5.81
N LYS A 17 -8.84 -21.10 7.10
CA LYS A 17 -7.74 -20.23 7.54
C LYS A 17 -6.38 -20.79 7.10
N PHE A 18 -5.48 -19.90 6.70
CA PHE A 18 -4.14 -20.24 6.21
C PHE A 18 -3.37 -21.18 7.16
N ASP A 19 -3.30 -20.85 8.45
CA ASP A 19 -2.54 -21.66 9.42
C ASP A 19 -3.09 -23.08 9.57
N THR A 20 -4.42 -23.23 9.44
CA THR A 20 -5.08 -24.53 9.44
C THR A 20 -4.72 -25.32 8.18
N ARG A 21 -4.69 -24.69 7.00
CA ARG A 21 -4.24 -25.31 5.75
C ARG A 21 -2.80 -25.82 5.85
N ILE A 22 -1.89 -25.01 6.39
CA ILE A 22 -0.48 -25.39 6.59
C ILE A 22 -0.36 -26.56 7.57
N THR A 23 -1.07 -26.50 8.70
CA THR A 23 -1.05 -27.58 9.71
C THR A 23 -1.61 -28.89 9.17
N LEU A 24 -2.68 -28.84 8.36
CA LEU A 24 -3.23 -30.04 7.73
C LEU A 24 -2.31 -30.60 6.65
N SER A 25 -1.72 -29.73 5.83
CA SER A 25 -0.79 -30.13 4.77
C SER A 25 0.46 -30.79 5.34
N SER A 26 0.99 -30.31 6.47
CA SER A 26 2.16 -30.93 7.10
C SER A 26 1.88 -32.31 7.70
N ARG A 27 0.61 -32.62 8.00
CA ARG A 27 0.18 -33.90 8.60
C ARG A 27 -0.45 -34.88 7.59
N CYS A 28 -0.84 -34.42 6.40
CA CYS A 28 -1.55 -35.23 5.42
C CYS A 28 -1.00 -34.99 4.01
N SER A 29 -0.29 -35.99 3.47
CA SER A 29 0.34 -35.92 2.14
C SER A 29 -0.66 -35.76 0.99
N LYS A 30 -1.86 -36.33 1.09
CA LYS A 30 -2.94 -36.14 0.10
C LYS A 30 -3.38 -34.68 0.03
N ILE A 31 -3.54 -34.02 1.18
CA ILE A 31 -3.88 -32.59 1.26
C ILE A 31 -2.70 -31.75 0.74
N ALA A 32 -1.47 -32.07 1.15
CA ALA A 32 -0.27 -31.33 0.75
C ALA A 32 -0.10 -31.23 -0.78
N ARG A 33 -0.48 -32.28 -1.52
CA ARG A 33 -0.42 -32.32 -2.99
C ARG A 33 -1.38 -31.34 -3.67
N VAL A 34 -2.51 -31.05 -3.04
CA VAL A 34 -3.58 -30.25 -3.66
C VAL A 34 -3.67 -28.85 -3.07
N GLU A 35 -3.26 -28.65 -1.82
CA GLU A 35 -3.46 -27.41 -1.08
C GLU A 35 -2.83 -26.19 -1.76
N LYS A 36 -1.62 -26.33 -2.31
CA LYS A 36 -0.93 -25.22 -3.00
C LYS A 36 -1.54 -24.83 -4.35
N SER A 37 -2.32 -25.73 -4.96
CA SER A 37 -3.07 -25.42 -6.20
C SER A 37 -4.30 -24.54 -5.95
N ILE A 38 -4.73 -24.43 -4.69
CA ILE A 38 -5.90 -23.66 -4.29
C ILE A 38 -5.47 -22.23 -4.02
N PRO A 39 -6.13 -21.23 -4.66
CA PRO A 39 -5.83 -19.83 -4.43
C PRO A 39 -5.76 -19.48 -2.94
N LEU A 40 -4.83 -18.59 -2.61
CA LEU A 40 -4.69 -18.09 -1.25
C LEU A 40 -5.33 -16.71 -1.14
N HIS A 41 -6.31 -16.56 -0.26
CA HIS A 41 -6.93 -15.29 0.06
C HIS A 41 -6.49 -14.82 1.44
N VAL A 42 -5.79 -13.69 1.49
CA VAL A 42 -5.31 -13.11 2.75
C VAL A 42 -5.69 -11.64 2.85
N ASN A 43 -6.11 -11.22 4.04
CA ASN A 43 -6.39 -9.83 4.33
C ASN A 43 -5.11 -9.02 4.43
N GLU A 44 -4.10 -9.54 5.13
CA GLU A 44 -2.82 -8.85 5.29
C GLU A 44 -1.68 -9.82 5.00
N LEU A 45 -0.72 -9.38 4.19
CA LEU A 45 0.56 -10.06 3.99
C LEU A 45 1.66 -9.02 4.20
N SER A 46 2.55 -9.23 5.15
CA SER A 46 3.67 -8.33 5.36
C SER A 46 5.01 -9.05 5.47
N PHE A 47 6.04 -8.40 4.94
CA PHE A 47 7.42 -8.85 5.01
C PHE A 47 8.25 -7.84 5.79
N SER A 48 9.01 -8.33 6.75
CA SER A 48 9.99 -7.61 7.56
C SER A 48 11.27 -8.42 7.67
N SER A 49 12.33 -7.84 8.23
CA SER A 49 13.58 -8.55 8.52
C SER A 49 13.30 -9.86 9.27
N TYR A 50 13.57 -10.98 8.61
CA TYR A 50 13.40 -12.35 9.11
C TYR A 50 11.98 -12.75 9.55
N LEU A 51 10.96 -12.00 9.11
CA LEU A 51 9.59 -12.19 9.54
C LEU A 51 8.60 -12.05 8.38
N VAL A 52 7.65 -12.97 8.31
CA VAL A 52 6.50 -12.91 7.41
C VAL A 52 5.22 -12.91 8.25
N LYS A 53 4.36 -11.91 8.08
CA LYS A 53 3.03 -11.89 8.71
C LYS A 53 1.98 -12.26 7.68
N ILE A 54 1.13 -13.21 8.02
CA ILE A 54 -0.03 -13.60 7.22
C ILE A 54 -1.27 -13.46 8.10
N ASN A 55 -2.13 -12.50 7.77
CA ASN A 55 -3.26 -12.08 8.58
C ASN A 55 -2.84 -11.73 10.03
N LYS A 56 -3.23 -12.56 11.00
CA LYS A 56 -2.93 -12.35 12.43
C LYS A 56 -1.70 -13.13 12.90
N THR A 57 -1.09 -13.94 12.03
CA THR A 57 -0.03 -14.86 12.43
C THR A 57 1.30 -14.37 11.87
N GLN A 58 2.28 -14.19 12.75
CA GLN A 58 3.65 -13.89 12.41
C GLN A 58 4.46 -15.18 12.34
N TYR A 59 5.33 -15.27 11.35
CA TYR A 59 6.25 -16.36 11.11
C TYR A 59 7.67 -15.80 11.12
N GLU A 60 8.41 -16.05 12.19
CA GLU A 60 9.72 -15.46 12.46
C GLU A 60 10.81 -16.54 12.47
N ILE A 61 11.98 -16.21 11.92
CA ILE A 61 13.18 -17.03 12.10
C ILE A 61 13.81 -16.74 13.44
N VAL A 62 13.78 -17.72 14.33
CA VAL A 62 14.39 -17.65 15.66
C VAL A 62 15.48 -18.68 15.81
N SER A 63 16.53 -18.32 16.54
CA SER A 63 17.55 -19.27 16.95
C SER A 63 17.14 -20.02 18.21
N GLU A 64 17.48 -21.31 18.31
CA GLU A 64 17.47 -21.98 19.62
C GLU A 64 18.50 -21.31 20.54
N GLU A 65 18.08 -20.95 21.75
CA GLU A 65 19.02 -20.55 22.80
C GLU A 65 19.88 -21.77 23.17
N PRO A 66 21.21 -21.61 23.27
CA PRO A 66 22.06 -22.71 23.70
C PRO A 66 21.67 -23.12 25.11
N LYS A 67 21.24 -24.37 25.28
CA LYS A 67 21.22 -24.99 26.60
C LYS A 67 22.67 -25.02 27.08
N MET A 68 22.94 -24.47 28.27
CA MET A 68 24.29 -24.25 28.78
C MET A 68 25.22 -25.47 28.55
N LYS A 69 26.44 -25.19 28.07
CA LYS A 69 27.61 -26.07 27.95
C LYS A 69 27.62 -27.14 26.83
N ASP A 70 27.37 -26.75 25.59
CA ASP A 70 27.96 -27.48 24.45
C ASP A 70 28.71 -26.52 23.54
N GLU A 71 30.04 -26.66 23.53
CA GLU A 71 30.97 -25.93 22.67
C GLU A 71 30.94 -26.53 21.26
N THR A 72 29.89 -26.26 20.47
CA THR A 72 29.97 -26.20 19.00
C THR A 72 28.86 -25.29 18.42
N PRO A 73 29.16 -24.41 17.44
CA PRO A 73 28.34 -23.24 17.09
C PRO A 73 27.27 -23.52 16.02
N ASN A 74 26.67 -24.71 15.99
CA ASN A 74 25.61 -25.02 15.03
C ASN A 74 24.25 -24.62 15.59
N GLN A 75 24.00 -23.31 15.65
CA GLN A 75 22.75 -22.75 16.13
C GLN A 75 21.62 -23.11 15.16
N THR A 76 20.73 -24.03 15.57
CA THR A 76 19.58 -24.44 14.77
C THR A 76 18.60 -23.27 14.67
N LEU A 77 18.17 -22.97 13.45
CA LEU A 77 17.16 -21.95 13.18
C LEU A 77 15.79 -22.60 13.04
N ASN A 78 14.77 -21.97 13.63
CA ASN A 78 13.40 -22.43 13.58
C ASN A 78 12.49 -21.35 13.02
N LEU A 79 11.50 -21.77 12.22
CA LEU A 79 10.34 -20.96 11.90
C LEU A 79 9.35 -21.07 13.06
N ARG A 80 9.19 -19.98 13.80
CA ARG A 80 8.21 -19.87 14.88
C ARG A 80 6.98 -19.12 14.39
N SER A 81 5.79 -19.68 14.64
CA SER A 81 4.53 -18.96 14.45
C SER A 81 4.00 -18.42 15.78
N THR A 82 3.57 -17.16 15.78
CA THR A 82 2.95 -16.49 16.94
C THR A 82 1.75 -15.65 16.49
N ASP A 83 0.69 -15.60 17.31
CA ASP A 83 -0.49 -14.75 17.07
C ASP A 83 -0.16 -13.30 17.48
N TYR A 84 -0.12 -12.40 16.49
CA TYR A 84 0.38 -11.03 16.58
C TYR A 84 -0.31 -10.19 17.65
N TYR A 85 -1.59 -10.44 17.92
CA TYR A 85 -2.38 -9.65 18.87
C TYR A 85 -2.47 -10.31 20.26
N SER A 86 -1.82 -11.45 20.47
CA SER A 86 -1.93 -12.18 21.74
C SER A 86 -0.74 -11.88 22.66
N ASN A 87 -1.00 -11.19 23.77
CA ASN A 87 -0.04 -10.96 24.87
C ASN A 87 0.18 -12.21 25.74
N ARG A 88 0.12 -13.44 25.20
CA ARG A 88 0.33 -14.65 26.00
C ARG A 88 1.39 -15.53 25.37
N GLU A 89 2.44 -15.78 26.15
CA GLU A 89 3.57 -16.70 25.95
C GLU A 89 3.19 -18.15 25.55
N ASN A 90 1.89 -18.49 25.49
CA ASN A 90 1.36 -19.84 25.26
C ASN A 90 0.83 -20.13 23.84
N ARG A 91 1.10 -19.28 22.83
CA ARG A 91 0.68 -19.54 21.42
C ARG A 91 1.83 -19.64 20.43
N GLU A 92 3.06 -19.74 20.91
CA GLU A 92 4.22 -19.99 20.05
C GLU A 92 4.24 -21.45 19.61
N LYS A 93 4.48 -21.67 18.31
CA LYS A 93 4.65 -23.03 17.77
C LYS A 93 5.81 -23.06 16.79
N ILE A 94 6.67 -24.05 16.94
CA ILE A 94 7.68 -24.33 15.92
C ILE A 94 6.98 -24.99 14.74
N VAL A 95 6.97 -24.28 13.61
CA VAL A 95 6.33 -24.72 12.36
C VAL A 95 7.29 -25.56 11.53
N LYS A 96 8.57 -25.18 11.52
CA LYS A 96 9.60 -25.83 10.72
C LYS A 96 10.98 -25.61 11.35
N LYS A 97 11.81 -26.65 11.36
CA LYS A 97 13.24 -26.54 11.69
C LYS A 97 14.05 -26.38 10.41
N PHE A 98 15.07 -25.55 10.43
CA PHE A 98 16.03 -25.39 9.35
C PHE A 98 17.37 -26.01 9.72
N PRO A 99 18.13 -26.52 8.73
CA PRO A 99 19.50 -26.97 8.93
C PRO A 99 20.37 -25.89 9.59
N SER A 100 21.30 -26.32 10.46
CA SER A 100 22.18 -25.42 11.23
C SER A 100 23.21 -24.67 10.38
N ASN A 101 23.41 -25.08 9.11
CA ASN A 101 24.31 -24.40 8.18
C ASN A 101 23.65 -23.22 7.45
N TYR A 102 22.36 -22.95 7.65
CA TYR A 102 21.68 -21.82 7.04
C TYR A 102 21.89 -20.55 7.87
N GLY A 103 22.26 -19.46 7.19
CA GLY A 103 22.12 -18.11 7.76
C GLY A 103 20.65 -17.69 7.85
N LYS A 104 20.34 -16.68 8.68
CA LYS A 104 18.97 -16.18 8.88
C LYS A 104 18.30 -15.73 7.58
N GLU A 105 19.06 -15.16 6.64
CA GLU A 105 18.52 -14.76 5.32
C GLU A 105 18.06 -15.95 4.49
N GLU A 106 18.89 -16.99 4.40
CA GLU A 106 18.54 -18.18 3.63
C GLU A 106 17.40 -18.95 4.28
N ALA A 107 17.41 -19.06 5.61
CA ALA A 107 16.28 -19.61 6.36
C ALA A 107 14.99 -18.81 6.11
N SER A 108 15.06 -17.49 5.96
CA SER A 108 13.91 -16.64 5.65
C SER A 108 13.39 -16.88 4.23
N ARG A 109 14.26 -16.98 3.21
CA ARG A 109 13.83 -17.38 1.86
C ARG A 109 13.16 -18.76 1.89
N LYS A 110 13.73 -19.72 2.61
CA LYS A 110 13.18 -21.07 2.77
C LYS A 110 11.87 -21.09 3.54
N ALA A 111 11.65 -20.16 4.46
CA ALA A 111 10.36 -19.95 5.11
C ALA A 111 9.32 -19.41 4.12
N VAL A 112 9.67 -18.42 3.30
CA VAL A 112 8.77 -17.90 2.25
C VAL A 112 8.41 -18.97 1.24
N GLU A 113 9.39 -19.74 0.77
CA GLU A 113 9.20 -20.89 -0.12
C GLU A 113 8.25 -21.93 0.50
N TYR A 114 8.43 -22.21 1.80
CA TYR A 114 7.57 -23.13 2.53
C TYR A 114 6.13 -22.61 2.65
N LEU A 115 5.95 -21.37 3.09
CA LEU A 115 4.66 -20.76 3.40
C LEU A 115 3.86 -20.44 2.13
N LEU A 116 4.51 -19.85 1.12
CA LEU A 116 3.84 -19.26 -0.05
C LEU A 116 4.26 -19.93 -1.35
N GLY A 117 5.50 -20.43 -1.45
CA GLY A 117 6.04 -21.01 -2.68
C GLY A 117 5.20 -22.17 -3.23
N GLY A 118 5.19 -22.31 -4.56
CA GLY A 118 4.38 -23.30 -5.29
C GLY A 118 2.89 -22.94 -5.40
N ARG A 119 2.48 -21.76 -4.92
CA ARG A 119 1.14 -21.19 -5.20
C ARG A 119 1.23 -20.30 -6.40
N ASN A 120 0.36 -20.52 -7.38
CA ASN A 120 0.35 -19.73 -8.61
C ASN A 120 -0.51 -18.48 -8.48
N SER A 121 -1.50 -18.47 -7.57
CA SER A 121 -2.42 -17.34 -7.39
C SER A 121 -2.62 -16.98 -5.92
N ILE A 122 -2.27 -15.75 -5.57
CA ILE A 122 -2.42 -15.19 -4.24
C ILE A 122 -3.22 -13.89 -4.37
N ARG A 123 -4.29 -13.73 -3.58
CA ARG A 123 -5.05 -12.48 -3.49
C ARG A 123 -4.81 -11.86 -2.12
N VAL A 124 -4.37 -10.61 -2.12
CA VAL A 124 -3.97 -9.87 -0.93
C VAL A 124 -4.76 -8.56 -0.86
N ASN A 125 -5.48 -8.35 0.23
CA ASN A 125 -6.17 -7.08 0.45
C ASN A 125 -5.18 -5.96 0.81
N ILE A 126 -4.28 -6.20 1.76
CA ILE A 126 -3.23 -5.27 2.19
C ILE A 126 -1.88 -5.99 2.11
N PHE A 127 -1.02 -5.52 1.22
CA PHE A 127 0.32 -6.03 1.03
C PHE A 127 1.34 -5.02 1.53
N ILE A 128 2.26 -5.43 2.42
CA ILE A 128 3.22 -4.52 3.07
C ILE A 128 4.63 -5.10 2.93
N ILE A 129 5.57 -4.30 2.45
CA ILE A 129 6.99 -4.64 2.45
C ILE A 129 7.71 -3.56 3.25
N ASN A 130 8.34 -3.98 4.35
CA ASN A 130 9.20 -3.13 5.14
C ASN A 130 10.61 -3.06 4.53
N ARG A 131 11.41 -2.10 4.97
CA ARG A 131 12.79 -1.91 4.47
C ARG A 131 13.58 -3.22 4.49
N GLN A 132 14.41 -3.42 3.47
CA GLN A 132 15.35 -4.55 3.38
C GLN A 132 14.65 -5.91 3.58
N SER A 133 13.47 -6.09 2.98
CA SER A 133 12.66 -7.30 3.14
C SER A 133 12.21 -7.89 1.80
N TYR A 134 12.28 -7.15 0.69
CA TYR A 134 11.83 -7.67 -0.62
C TYR A 134 12.63 -8.90 -1.08
N HIS A 135 13.91 -9.04 -0.70
CA HIS A 135 14.76 -10.15 -1.15
C HIS A 135 14.33 -11.51 -0.59
N TYR A 136 13.57 -11.55 0.51
CA TYR A 136 12.99 -12.79 1.02
C TYR A 136 11.92 -13.35 0.07
N MET A 137 11.36 -12.52 -0.83
CA MET A 137 10.33 -12.90 -1.78
C MET A 137 10.86 -13.52 -3.08
N GLN A 138 12.18 -13.59 -3.26
CA GLN A 138 12.79 -14.23 -4.44
C GLN A 138 12.17 -15.59 -4.82
N PRO A 139 11.81 -16.49 -3.87
CA PRO A 139 11.16 -17.76 -4.20
C PRO A 139 9.78 -17.67 -4.85
N LEU A 140 9.17 -16.48 -4.93
CA LEU A 140 7.85 -16.27 -5.55
C LEU A 140 7.95 -15.73 -6.98
N PHE A 141 9.08 -15.13 -7.34
CA PHE A 141 9.25 -14.51 -8.66
C PHE A 141 9.25 -15.56 -9.77
N GLY A 142 8.46 -15.33 -10.81
CA GLY A 142 8.29 -16.24 -11.95
C GLY A 142 7.44 -17.48 -11.65
N ILE A 143 6.98 -17.67 -10.41
CA ILE A 143 6.19 -18.82 -9.98
C ILE A 143 4.78 -18.38 -9.58
N SER A 144 4.67 -17.30 -8.83
CA SER A 144 3.42 -16.81 -8.25
C SER A 144 2.98 -15.51 -8.92
N THR A 145 1.67 -15.29 -8.99
CA THR A 145 1.08 -13.97 -9.23
C THR A 145 0.27 -13.52 -8.01
N MET A 146 0.32 -12.22 -7.74
CA MET A 146 -0.38 -11.57 -6.62
C MET A 146 -1.36 -10.53 -7.15
N LYS A 147 -2.66 -10.73 -6.86
CA LYS A 147 -3.67 -9.67 -7.00
C LYS A 147 -3.70 -8.86 -5.71
N VAL A 148 -3.22 -7.63 -5.77
CA VAL A 148 -3.08 -6.76 -4.60
C VAL A 148 -4.06 -5.59 -4.71
N ARG A 149 -4.87 -5.37 -3.68
CA ARG A 149 -5.73 -4.18 -3.61
C ARG A 149 -4.94 -2.96 -3.13
N THR A 150 -4.38 -3.03 -1.93
CA THR A 150 -3.61 -1.95 -1.32
C THR A 150 -2.17 -2.41 -1.12
N PHE A 151 -1.22 -1.70 -1.69
CA PHE A 151 0.20 -2.03 -1.62
C PHE A 151 0.99 -0.94 -0.90
N ARG A 152 1.72 -1.31 0.16
CA ARG A 152 2.57 -0.44 0.98
C ARG A 152 4.02 -0.89 0.84
N ASN A 153 4.85 -0.11 0.16
CA ASN A 153 6.25 -0.45 -0.08
C ASN A 153 7.20 0.57 0.57
N TRP A 154 7.77 0.19 1.72
CA TRP A 154 8.81 0.96 2.41
C TRP A 154 10.22 0.62 1.95
N ASP A 155 10.37 -0.26 0.97
CA ASP A 155 11.65 -0.80 0.50
C ASP A 155 12.05 -0.24 -0.87
N ILE A 156 13.33 -0.35 -1.25
CA ILE A 156 13.84 0.13 -2.54
C ILE A 156 13.52 -0.81 -3.73
N GLY A 157 12.75 -1.87 -3.48
CA GLY A 157 12.51 -2.98 -4.40
C GLY A 157 11.33 -2.83 -5.37
N LEU A 158 10.69 -1.66 -5.47
CA LEU A 158 9.43 -1.50 -6.22
C LEU A 158 9.50 -2.02 -7.69
N PRO A 159 10.55 -1.74 -8.48
CA PRO A 159 10.67 -2.30 -9.85
C PRO A 159 10.77 -3.82 -9.88
N LYS A 160 11.42 -4.42 -8.89
CA LYS A 160 11.62 -5.89 -8.81
C LYS A 160 10.33 -6.63 -8.45
N LEU A 161 9.34 -5.93 -7.91
CA LEU A 161 8.06 -6.49 -7.49
C LEU A 161 7.00 -6.45 -8.59
N HIS A 162 7.22 -5.66 -9.64
CA HIS A 162 6.28 -5.57 -10.76
C HIS A 162 5.93 -6.93 -11.37
N PRO A 163 6.89 -7.85 -11.65
CA PRO A 163 6.55 -9.17 -12.20
C PRO A 163 5.67 -10.04 -11.29
N LEU A 164 5.63 -9.75 -9.99
CA LEU A 164 4.84 -10.50 -9.02
C LEU A 164 3.40 -9.97 -8.90
N ILE A 165 3.17 -8.68 -9.17
CA ILE A 165 1.88 -8.02 -8.95
C ILE A 165 1.08 -7.98 -10.25
N GLU A 166 -0.11 -8.57 -10.22
CA GLU A 166 -1.02 -8.65 -11.36
C GLU A 166 -2.01 -7.48 -11.37
N GLY A 167 -1.99 -6.73 -12.48
CA GLY A 167 -2.93 -5.64 -12.74
C GLY A 167 -2.65 -4.35 -11.95
N PRO A 168 -3.47 -3.31 -12.16
CA PRO A 168 -3.39 -2.08 -11.39
C PRO A 168 -3.74 -2.34 -9.92
N VAL A 169 -3.00 -1.74 -9.01
CA VAL A 169 -3.39 -1.70 -7.59
C VAL A 169 -4.38 -0.56 -7.37
N LYS A 170 -5.32 -0.75 -6.45
CA LYS A 170 -6.25 0.31 -6.07
C LYS A 170 -5.51 1.45 -5.36
N GLU A 171 -4.52 1.11 -4.54
CA GLU A 171 -3.76 2.11 -3.80
C GLU A 171 -2.31 1.68 -3.65
N LEU A 172 -1.37 2.54 -4.03
CA LEU A 172 0.07 2.35 -3.86
C LEU A 172 0.62 3.39 -2.89
N GLY A 173 1.16 2.93 -1.76
CA GLY A 173 1.91 3.73 -0.81
C GLY A 173 3.41 3.46 -0.90
N PHE A 174 4.24 4.49 -1.04
CA PHE A 174 5.70 4.34 -1.11
C PHE A 174 6.46 5.61 -0.72
N GLU A 175 7.77 5.47 -0.52
CA GLU A 175 8.69 6.60 -0.39
C GLU A 175 9.17 7.02 -1.78
N LEU A 176 8.99 8.29 -2.13
CA LEU A 176 9.41 8.79 -3.44
C LEU A 176 10.89 9.19 -3.35
N ALA A 177 11.75 8.40 -3.99
CA ALA A 177 13.20 8.57 -3.96
C ALA A 177 13.75 9.28 -5.19
N HIS A 178 13.04 9.19 -6.32
CA HIS A 178 13.36 9.94 -7.53
C HIS A 178 12.08 10.13 -8.37
N PRO A 179 11.97 11.19 -9.20
CA PRO A 179 10.80 11.36 -10.08
C PRO A 179 10.53 10.17 -11.02
N THR A 180 11.58 9.44 -11.42
CA THR A 180 11.46 8.24 -12.25
C THR A 180 10.73 7.09 -11.54
N ASP A 181 10.52 7.14 -10.23
CA ASP A 181 9.73 6.14 -9.52
C ASP A 181 8.26 6.13 -10.02
N PHE A 182 7.75 7.26 -10.51
CA PHE A 182 6.45 7.32 -11.20
C PHE A 182 6.44 6.59 -12.54
N GLU A 183 7.59 6.29 -13.12
CA GLU A 183 7.69 5.51 -14.35
C GLU A 183 7.53 4.01 -14.10
N ASN A 184 7.59 3.59 -12.84
CA ASN A 184 7.34 2.21 -12.45
C ASN A 184 5.93 1.78 -12.92
N PRO A 185 5.77 0.62 -13.56
CA PRO A 185 4.47 0.18 -14.06
C PRO A 185 3.37 0.07 -12.98
N ILE A 186 3.74 -0.31 -11.75
CA ILE A 186 2.79 -0.35 -10.62
C ILE A 186 2.35 1.08 -10.28
N ALA A 187 3.28 2.04 -10.24
CA ALA A 187 2.96 3.43 -9.94
C ALA A 187 2.10 4.06 -11.04
N ARG A 188 2.45 3.89 -12.33
CA ARG A 188 1.69 4.45 -13.46
C ARG A 188 0.25 3.98 -13.53
N THR A 189 -0.03 2.76 -13.08
CA THR A 189 -1.35 2.13 -13.23
C THR A 189 -2.19 2.16 -11.97
N ALA A 190 -1.62 2.56 -10.82
CA ALA A 190 -2.36 2.66 -9.56
C ALA A 190 -3.52 3.67 -9.65
N GLU A 191 -4.68 3.35 -9.08
CA GLU A 191 -5.79 4.31 -9.04
C GLU A 191 -5.46 5.49 -8.12
N GLN A 192 -4.85 5.19 -6.97
CA GLN A 192 -4.41 6.15 -5.97
C GLN A 192 -2.94 5.96 -5.62
N ILE A 193 -2.21 7.08 -5.56
CA ILE A 193 -0.84 7.17 -5.06
C ILE A 193 -0.81 7.85 -3.71
N LEU A 194 -0.11 7.23 -2.77
CA LEU A 194 0.20 7.74 -1.46
C LEU A 194 1.72 7.87 -1.29
N ILE A 195 2.21 9.10 -1.18
CA ILE A 195 3.63 9.40 -0.98
C ILE A 195 3.85 9.66 0.49
N TRP A 196 4.58 8.78 1.19
CA TRP A 196 4.82 8.98 2.62
C TRP A 196 5.83 10.07 2.90
N ARG A 197 6.87 10.15 2.11
CA ARG A 197 7.90 11.18 2.20
C ARG A 197 8.70 11.23 0.91
N TYR A 198 9.37 12.35 0.72
CA TYR A 198 10.43 12.50 -0.27
C TYR A 198 11.77 12.15 0.36
N THR A 199 12.59 11.37 -0.34
CA THR A 199 13.96 11.09 0.10
C THR A 199 15.01 11.80 -0.76
N PHE A 200 14.59 12.68 -1.67
CA PHE A 200 15.45 13.54 -2.49
C PHE A 200 15.02 15.00 -2.37
N ASN A 201 15.98 15.91 -2.57
CA ASN A 201 15.79 17.35 -2.43
C ASN A 201 16.04 18.07 -3.76
N GLN A 202 15.15 17.88 -4.74
CA GLN A 202 15.18 18.61 -6.02
C GLN A 202 13.99 19.57 -6.09
N LEU A 203 14.13 20.72 -5.43
CA LEU A 203 13.03 21.69 -5.23
C LEU A 203 12.45 22.28 -6.53
N ASP A 204 13.23 22.30 -7.61
CA ASP A 204 12.89 23.07 -8.81
C ASP A 204 12.02 22.29 -9.81
N THR A 205 11.98 20.96 -9.73
CA THR A 205 11.26 20.11 -10.70
C THR A 205 9.89 19.62 -10.19
N TRP A 206 9.52 19.89 -8.94
CA TRP A 206 8.32 19.31 -8.32
C TRP A 206 7.01 19.64 -9.02
N VAL A 207 6.85 20.85 -9.55
CA VAL A 207 5.63 21.26 -10.25
C VAL A 207 5.46 20.45 -11.52
N GLU A 208 6.54 20.23 -12.28
CA GLU A 208 6.51 19.42 -13.49
C GLU A 208 6.26 17.94 -13.17
N VAL A 209 6.94 17.42 -12.13
CA VAL A 209 6.79 16.04 -11.67
C VAL A 209 5.35 15.77 -11.25
N HIS A 210 4.79 16.60 -10.36
CA HIS A 210 3.42 16.41 -9.85
C HIS A 210 2.33 16.86 -10.82
N GLY A 211 2.62 17.81 -11.70
CA GLY A 211 1.72 18.27 -12.76
C GLY A 211 1.41 17.17 -13.76
N ASN A 212 2.41 16.36 -14.13
CA ASN A 212 2.32 15.35 -15.19
C ASN A 212 1.96 13.95 -14.72
N ILE A 213 1.76 13.72 -13.41
CA ILE A 213 1.39 12.39 -12.90
C ILE A 213 0.07 11.96 -13.56
N PRO A 214 0.02 10.78 -14.22
CA PRO A 214 -1.18 10.30 -14.91
C PRO A 214 -2.26 9.85 -13.93
N ASN A 215 -1.87 9.47 -12.70
CA ASN A 215 -2.78 9.05 -11.63
C ASN A 215 -3.72 10.19 -11.25
N LYS A 216 -4.99 9.86 -11.10
CA LYS A 216 -6.04 10.83 -10.77
C LYS A 216 -6.06 11.18 -9.29
N ASP A 217 -5.60 10.32 -8.39
CA ASP A 217 -5.63 10.58 -6.96
C ASP A 217 -4.21 10.47 -6.39
N VAL A 218 -3.63 11.62 -6.04
CA VAL A 218 -2.27 11.69 -5.48
C VAL A 218 -2.32 12.40 -4.14
N MET A 219 -1.84 11.73 -3.10
CA MET A 219 -1.75 12.27 -1.74
C MET A 219 -0.32 12.20 -1.23
N ILE A 220 0.14 13.27 -0.58
CA ILE A 220 1.39 13.29 0.17
C ILE A 220 1.04 13.26 1.66
N GLU A 221 1.41 12.18 2.33
CA GLU A 221 1.05 11.93 3.72
C GLU A 221 1.98 12.63 4.70
N GLY A 222 3.30 12.56 4.44
CA GLY A 222 4.31 13.19 5.28
C GLY A 222 4.38 14.69 5.07
N PHE A 223 4.85 15.39 6.11
CA PHE A 223 5.20 16.80 5.98
C PHE A 223 6.39 16.95 5.03
N SER A 224 6.28 17.89 4.10
CA SER A 224 7.40 18.30 3.25
C SER A 224 7.45 19.82 3.21
N PRO A 225 8.62 20.43 3.48
CA PRO A 225 8.78 21.89 3.47
C PRO A 225 8.64 22.48 2.06
N VAL A 226 8.69 21.65 1.02
CA VAL A 226 8.55 22.03 -0.40
C VAL A 226 7.20 22.71 -0.66
N TRP A 227 6.13 22.23 -0.03
CA TRP A 227 4.76 22.64 -0.34
C TRP A 227 4.35 23.92 0.39
N THR A 228 5.06 25.00 0.05
CA THR A 228 4.70 26.37 0.42
C THR A 228 3.49 26.84 -0.39
N ASN A 229 2.85 27.93 0.05
CA ASN A 229 1.79 28.56 -0.73
C ASN A 229 2.23 28.90 -2.16
N VAL A 230 3.49 29.33 -2.35
CA VAL A 230 4.06 29.65 -3.68
C VAL A 230 4.07 28.41 -4.57
N LYS A 231 4.60 27.27 -4.08
CA LYS A 231 4.64 26.02 -4.86
C LYS A 231 3.25 25.47 -5.17
N ILE A 232 2.28 25.70 -4.28
CA ILE A 232 0.89 25.33 -4.53
C ILE A 232 0.29 26.19 -5.64
N PHE A 233 0.56 27.50 -5.67
CA PHE A 233 0.10 28.38 -6.74
C PHE A 233 0.74 28.03 -8.09
N GLU A 234 2.04 27.75 -8.12
CA GLU A 234 2.71 27.24 -9.33
C GLU A 234 2.05 25.94 -9.86
N LEU A 235 1.65 25.03 -8.96
CA LEU A 235 0.93 23.80 -9.35
C LEU A 235 -0.46 24.11 -9.95
N ILE A 236 -1.21 25.03 -9.35
CA ILE A 236 -2.52 25.46 -9.87
C ILE A 236 -2.36 26.09 -11.25
N GLU A 237 -1.40 27.00 -11.42
CA GLU A 237 -1.07 27.61 -12.72
C GLU A 237 -0.71 26.56 -13.76
N TYR A 238 0.08 25.56 -13.38
CA TYR A 238 0.43 24.45 -14.25
C TYR A 238 -0.80 23.65 -14.68
N TRP A 239 -1.69 23.32 -13.75
CA TRP A 239 -2.94 22.60 -14.05
C TRP A 239 -3.88 23.42 -14.94
N MET A 240 -3.90 24.75 -14.77
CA MET A 240 -4.62 25.66 -15.66
C MET A 240 -4.04 25.64 -17.08
N LYS A 241 -2.72 25.81 -17.21
CA LYS A 241 -2.02 25.83 -18.50
C LYS A 241 -2.16 24.51 -19.26
N THR A 242 -2.07 23.38 -18.56
CA THR A 242 -2.11 22.03 -19.16
C THR A 242 -3.51 21.44 -19.27
N ARG A 243 -4.55 22.14 -18.78
CA ARG A 243 -5.93 21.66 -18.71
C ARG A 243 -6.00 20.26 -18.08
N LYS A 244 -5.51 20.17 -16.83
CA LYS A 244 -5.49 18.91 -16.07
C LYS A 244 -6.85 18.22 -16.14
N ALA A 245 -6.84 16.90 -16.32
CA ALA A 245 -8.05 16.13 -16.56
C ALA A 245 -9.05 16.18 -15.38
N VAL A 246 -10.34 16.17 -15.70
CA VAL A 246 -11.41 16.08 -14.70
C VAL A 246 -11.26 14.80 -13.87
N GLY A 247 -11.44 14.95 -12.55
CA GLY A 247 -11.25 13.89 -11.56
C GLY A 247 -9.83 13.83 -11.00
N SER A 248 -8.88 14.62 -11.49
CA SER A 248 -7.57 14.76 -10.86
C SER A 248 -7.67 15.42 -9.49
N LYS A 249 -6.94 14.88 -8.52
CA LYS A 249 -6.87 15.29 -7.12
C LYS A 249 -5.42 15.29 -6.67
N PHE A 250 -5.08 16.31 -5.91
CA PHE A 250 -3.80 16.43 -5.25
C PHE A 250 -4.01 16.89 -3.82
N CYS A 251 -3.58 16.07 -2.86
CA CYS A 251 -3.74 16.34 -1.43
C CYS A 251 -2.38 16.46 -0.74
N VAL A 252 -2.16 17.55 -0.01
CA VAL A 252 -0.87 17.82 0.63
C VAL A 252 -1.01 18.62 1.91
N ARG A 253 -0.07 18.43 2.84
CA ARG A 253 0.07 19.32 4.00
C ARG A 253 0.82 20.59 3.59
N ARG A 254 0.22 21.75 3.86
CA ARG A 254 0.86 23.05 3.65
C ARG A 254 2.05 23.22 4.59
N ALA A 255 3.19 23.63 4.04
CA ALA A 255 4.42 23.91 4.81
C ALA A 255 4.33 25.23 5.58
N THR A 256 3.73 26.23 4.94
CA THR A 256 3.54 27.58 5.50
C THR A 256 2.42 27.57 6.53
N GLY A 257 2.72 28.02 7.76
CA GLY A 257 1.71 28.30 8.76
C GLY A 257 0.81 29.48 8.37
N GLY A 258 -0.40 29.53 8.95
CA GLY A 258 -1.37 30.60 8.73
C GLY A 258 -2.79 30.05 8.50
N SER A 259 -3.79 30.93 8.63
CA SER A 259 -5.20 30.55 8.42
C SER A 259 -5.45 30.04 7.00
N ILE A 260 -6.29 29.01 6.88
CA ILE A 260 -6.81 28.54 5.60
C ILE A 260 -7.61 29.64 4.89
N ASP A 261 -8.39 30.44 5.60
CA ASP A 261 -9.22 31.49 5.01
C ASP A 261 -8.37 32.54 4.29
N VAL A 262 -7.26 32.93 4.91
CA VAL A 262 -6.29 33.87 4.30
C VAL A 262 -5.66 33.27 3.03
N PHE A 263 -5.40 31.97 3.02
CA PHE A 263 -4.88 31.29 1.83
C PHE A 263 -5.93 31.21 0.72
N LEU A 264 -7.17 30.89 1.06
CA LEU A 264 -8.28 30.81 0.11
C LEU A 264 -8.58 32.17 -0.52
N GLU A 265 -8.60 33.26 0.27
CA GLU A 265 -8.76 34.61 -0.29
C GLU A 265 -7.63 34.99 -1.25
N LYS A 266 -6.37 34.71 -0.90
CA LYS A 266 -5.23 34.92 -1.82
C LYS A 266 -5.35 34.08 -3.10
N THR A 267 -5.80 32.84 -2.98
CA THR A 267 -6.05 31.95 -4.12
C THR A 267 -7.12 32.55 -5.04
N LYS A 268 -8.21 33.06 -4.45
CA LYS A 268 -9.29 33.72 -5.18
C LYS A 268 -8.79 34.97 -5.91
N GLU A 269 -8.04 35.83 -5.23
CA GLU A 269 -7.49 37.06 -5.82
C GLU A 269 -6.54 36.77 -6.98
N GLN A 270 -5.61 35.83 -6.82
CA GLN A 270 -4.60 35.50 -7.83
C GLN A 270 -5.21 34.86 -9.09
N PHE A 271 -6.23 34.01 -8.93
CA PHE A 271 -6.78 33.23 -10.04
C PHE A 271 -8.17 33.68 -10.50
N GLY A 272 -8.66 34.82 -10.01
CA GLY A 272 -10.02 35.30 -10.32
C GLY A 272 -11.11 34.30 -9.92
N GLY A 273 -10.91 33.59 -8.81
CA GLY A 273 -11.81 32.56 -8.32
C GLY A 273 -13.04 33.11 -7.60
N THR A 274 -13.86 32.21 -7.06
CA THR A 274 -15.02 32.54 -6.22
C THR A 274 -15.03 31.66 -4.98
N ILE A 275 -15.43 32.22 -3.84
CA ILE A 275 -15.65 31.43 -2.62
C ILE A 275 -16.98 30.71 -2.75
N VAL A 276 -16.97 29.40 -2.52
CA VAL A 276 -18.13 28.52 -2.59
C VAL A 276 -18.13 27.56 -1.40
N LYS A 277 -19.28 26.94 -1.16
CA LYS A 277 -19.42 25.80 -0.26
C LYS A 277 -19.44 24.51 -1.07
N VAL A 278 -18.69 23.51 -0.63
CA VAL A 278 -18.62 22.21 -1.29
C VAL A 278 -18.72 21.08 -0.28
N GLU A 279 -19.35 19.98 -0.67
CA GLU A 279 -19.35 18.75 0.12
C GLU A 279 -18.01 18.02 -0.02
N ASP A 280 -17.29 17.87 1.09
CA ASP A 280 -16.07 17.07 1.13
C ASP A 280 -16.41 15.59 1.28
N THR A 281 -16.64 14.93 0.13
CA THR A 281 -16.94 13.49 0.06
C THR A 281 -15.72 12.59 0.29
N ASP A 282 -14.52 13.16 0.34
CA ASP A 282 -13.29 12.39 0.50
C ASP A 282 -13.06 12.03 1.99
N ARG A 283 -13.74 12.72 2.92
CA ARG A 283 -13.75 12.42 4.36
C ARG A 283 -14.62 11.19 4.69
N ARG A 284 -14.37 10.58 5.86
CA ARG A 284 -15.24 9.54 6.43
C ARG A 284 -16.66 10.04 6.73
N MET A 285 -16.81 11.34 6.98
CA MET A 285 -18.09 12.03 7.17
C MET A 285 -18.13 13.18 6.19
N VAL A 286 -19.18 13.25 5.37
CA VAL A 286 -19.40 14.37 4.45
C VAL A 286 -19.62 15.63 5.28
N THR A 287 -18.79 16.65 5.04
CA THR A 287 -18.92 17.95 5.69
C THR A 287 -18.85 19.03 4.65
N GLU A 288 -19.72 20.03 4.77
CA GLU A 288 -19.65 21.23 3.95
C GLU A 288 -18.43 22.05 4.37
N VAL A 289 -17.58 22.39 3.41
CA VAL A 289 -16.35 23.16 3.63
C VAL A 289 -16.31 24.39 2.73
N THR A 290 -15.66 25.45 3.22
CA THR A 290 -15.36 26.63 2.40
C THR A 290 -14.27 26.29 1.40
N ALA A 291 -14.50 26.62 0.14
CA ALA A 291 -13.59 26.35 -0.96
C ALA A 291 -13.45 27.54 -1.91
N VAL A 292 -12.38 27.56 -2.69
CA VAL A 292 -12.22 28.45 -3.84
C VAL A 292 -12.48 27.66 -5.10
N SER A 293 -13.38 28.15 -5.95
CA SER A 293 -13.66 27.63 -7.29
C SER A 293 -13.03 28.53 -8.33
N ILE A 294 -12.12 27.97 -9.13
CA ILE A 294 -11.38 28.64 -10.20
C ILE A 294 -11.84 28.03 -11.53
N LYS A 295 -12.30 28.86 -12.46
CA LYS A 295 -12.71 28.37 -13.78
C LYS A 295 -11.50 27.85 -14.55
N LEU A 296 -11.56 26.60 -15.01
CA LEU A 296 -10.50 25.99 -15.82
C LEU A 296 -10.83 26.15 -17.32
N ASP A 297 -12.07 25.85 -17.70
CA ASP A 297 -12.62 26.09 -19.03
C ASP A 297 -14.16 26.22 -19.00
N SER A 298 -14.84 26.04 -20.13
CA SER A 298 -16.31 26.12 -20.21
C SER A 298 -17.06 24.96 -19.52
N ARG A 299 -16.37 23.87 -19.16
CA ARG A 299 -16.95 22.62 -18.65
C ARG A 299 -16.22 22.07 -17.43
N SER A 300 -15.25 22.80 -16.88
CA SER A 300 -14.46 22.34 -15.75
C SER A 300 -13.93 23.48 -14.89
N LYS A 301 -13.67 23.15 -13.63
CA LYS A 301 -13.16 24.05 -12.60
C LYS A 301 -12.16 23.35 -11.70
N ILE A 302 -11.22 24.11 -11.15
CA ILE A 302 -10.36 23.68 -10.06
C ILE A 302 -11.01 24.14 -8.75
N VAL A 303 -11.18 23.22 -7.81
CA VAL A 303 -11.65 23.52 -6.47
C VAL A 303 -10.56 23.26 -5.46
N VAL A 304 -10.33 24.25 -4.59
CA VAL A 304 -9.27 24.26 -3.58
C VAL A 304 -9.91 24.45 -2.21
N HIS A 305 -9.70 23.50 -1.29
CA HIS A 305 -10.20 23.61 0.08
C HIS A 305 -9.35 22.80 1.05
N GLU A 306 -9.59 23.00 2.34
CA GLU A 306 -8.99 22.18 3.39
C GLU A 306 -9.83 20.94 3.68
N THR A 307 -9.13 19.83 3.95
CA THR A 307 -9.70 18.52 4.22
C THR A 307 -8.95 17.82 5.34
N ILE A 308 -9.53 16.74 5.86
CA ILE A 308 -8.90 15.83 6.82
C ILE A 308 -8.87 14.44 6.16
N LEU A 309 -7.78 14.16 5.43
CA LEU A 309 -7.53 12.89 4.73
C LEU A 309 -6.27 12.19 5.24
N GLY A 310 -6.20 10.87 5.11
CA GLY A 310 -5.02 10.07 5.47
C GLY A 310 -5.08 9.46 6.88
N SER A 311 -3.95 8.91 7.36
CA SER A 311 -3.90 8.21 8.66
C SER A 311 -3.85 9.14 9.88
N SER A 312 -3.56 10.43 9.66
CA SER A 312 -3.51 11.44 10.72
C SER A 312 -4.67 12.43 10.60
N SER A 313 -5.26 12.79 11.75
CA SER A 313 -6.33 13.81 11.88
C SER A 313 -5.85 15.25 11.61
N LEU A 314 -4.84 15.40 10.76
CA LEU A 314 -4.23 16.69 10.41
C LEU A 314 -4.89 17.27 9.17
N PHE A 315 -5.04 18.59 9.19
CA PHE A 315 -5.54 19.36 8.07
C PHE A 315 -4.58 19.31 6.87
N ARG A 316 -5.15 19.15 5.68
CA ARG A 316 -4.46 19.11 4.38
C ARG A 316 -5.19 19.97 3.37
N LEU A 317 -4.46 20.52 2.42
CA LEU A 317 -5.05 21.19 1.28
C LEU A 317 -5.38 20.15 0.20
N LEU A 318 -6.61 20.17 -0.31
CA LEU A 318 -7.05 19.41 -1.46
C LEU A 318 -7.23 20.36 -2.65
N ILE A 319 -6.62 20.00 -3.77
CA ILE A 319 -6.78 20.64 -5.07
C ILE A 319 -7.41 19.59 -6.00
N LYS A 320 -8.58 19.88 -6.56
CA LYS A 320 -9.36 18.92 -7.35
C LYS A 320 -9.92 19.55 -8.60
N VAL A 321 -9.80 18.86 -9.73
CA VAL A 321 -10.46 19.24 -10.98
C VAL A 321 -11.82 18.58 -11.07
N MET A 322 -12.87 19.37 -11.25
CA MET A 322 -14.26 18.91 -11.33
C MET A 322 -14.91 19.40 -12.62
N ALA A 323 -15.91 18.65 -13.10
CA ALA A 323 -16.76 19.11 -14.19
C ALA A 323 -17.63 20.29 -13.71
N ASP A 324 -17.77 21.29 -14.56
CA ASP A 324 -18.65 22.43 -14.35
C ASP A 324 -20.02 22.04 -14.94
N GLY A 325 -20.81 21.33 -14.12
CA GLY A 325 -22.11 20.77 -14.51
C GLY A 325 -22.24 19.27 -14.25
N ALA A 326 -22.41 18.88 -12.98
CA ALA A 326 -23.03 17.62 -12.53
C ALA A 326 -23.23 17.63 -11.00
N GLU A 327 -23.90 18.65 -10.47
CA GLU A 327 -24.72 18.47 -9.27
C GLU A 327 -26.16 18.61 -9.75
N GLY A 328 -26.88 17.49 -9.78
CA GLY A 328 -28.28 17.45 -10.21
C GLY A 328 -28.59 16.30 -11.17
N GLN A 329 -28.68 15.08 -10.63
CA GLN A 329 -29.68 14.03 -10.95
C GLN A 329 -29.16 12.66 -10.48
N ASN A 330 -29.07 12.47 -9.17
CA ASN A 330 -29.45 11.17 -8.61
C ASN A 330 -30.99 11.20 -8.53
N LEU A 331 -31.66 10.97 -9.66
CA LEU A 331 -33.04 10.53 -9.63
C LEU A 331 -33.01 9.08 -9.17
N VAL A 332 -33.45 8.90 -7.93
CA VAL A 332 -33.86 7.61 -7.38
C VAL A 332 -34.95 7.05 -8.30
N TYR A 333 -34.69 5.90 -8.89
CA TYR A 333 -35.70 4.89 -9.18
C TYR A 333 -35.19 3.55 -8.67
#